data_AF-A0A0F9DCP9-F1
#
_entry.id   AF-A0A0F9DCP9-F1
#
_cell.length_a   1.000
_cell.length_b   1.000
_cell.length_c   1.000
_cell.angle_alpha   90.00
_cell.angle_beta   90.00
_cell.angle_gamma   90.00
#
_symmetry.space_group_name_H-M   'P 1'
#
loop_
_entity.id
_entity.type
_entity.pdbx_description
1 polymer ?
#
loop_
_entity_poly.entity_id
_entity_poly.type
_entity_poly.pdbx_seq_one_letter_code
_entity_poly.pdbx_strand_id
1 'polypeptide(L)'
;MFKQKKIMAVLVVSALLVMAVFTVVFASSSKDVVSTTSSGALSNGASYNVSVSGDARYVVFQSDATNLVPFDTNNVSDIFLKDRTTGTTSRISTSSTQAQSNATSFRPAISYDGRFVVFASDATNLVLNDTNSGRDIFLKNLTTGATTRVSTDSSGNQAIATGPISNGLSDQPKVSGDGNYVVFGSDANNLVANDTNSLEDIFFKNTQTGAITRVSTSSTGSQTTGEGGYI
;
A
#
# COMPACT_ATOMS: atom_id res chain seq x y z
N MET A 1 -38.60 -91.12 9.04
CA MET A 1 -39.76 -90.61 8.28
C MET A 1 -39.35 -89.31 7.61
N PHE A 2 -39.41 -89.28 6.27
CA PHE A 2 -38.97 -88.16 5.40
C PHE A 2 -39.70 -86.83 5.68
N LYS A 3 -38.99 -85.69 5.52
CA LYS A 3 -39.33 -84.66 4.51
C LYS A 3 -38.25 -83.57 4.39
N GLN A 4 -37.97 -83.20 3.14
CA GLN A 4 -37.01 -82.21 2.65
C GLN A 4 -37.59 -80.78 2.54
N LYS A 5 -36.66 -79.80 2.64
CA LYS A 5 -36.53 -78.50 1.95
C LYS A 5 -37.52 -77.35 2.23
N LYS A 6 -36.94 -76.19 2.63
CA LYS A 6 -36.90 -74.94 1.83
C LYS A 6 -35.72 -74.05 2.28
N ILE A 7 -35.18 -73.27 1.33
CA ILE A 7 -33.93 -72.49 1.33
C ILE A 7 -34.24 -70.99 1.55
N MET A 8 -33.21 -70.18 1.90
CA MET A 8 -33.09 -68.70 1.93
C MET A 8 -33.46 -68.05 3.28
N ALA A 9 -32.72 -67.10 3.87
CA ALA A 9 -31.69 -66.20 3.35
C ALA A 9 -30.64 -65.81 4.42
N VAL A 10 -29.46 -65.42 3.94
CA VAL A 10 -28.30 -64.90 4.68
C VAL A 10 -28.55 -63.44 5.11
N LEU A 11 -28.18 -63.08 6.34
CA LEU A 11 -27.77 -61.71 6.66
C LEU A 11 -26.63 -61.75 7.69
N VAL A 12 -25.40 -61.61 7.20
CA VAL A 12 -24.23 -61.26 8.01
C VAL A 12 -24.17 -59.74 8.03
N VAL A 13 -24.32 -59.12 9.21
CA VAL A 13 -24.00 -57.70 9.39
C VAL A 13 -22.73 -57.61 10.21
N SER A 14 -21.61 -57.48 9.49
CA SER A 14 -20.32 -57.06 9.99
C SER A 14 -20.34 -55.54 10.23
N ALA A 15 -20.21 -55.09 11.48
CA ALA A 15 -19.99 -53.67 11.77
C ALA A 15 -18.49 -53.36 11.60
N LEU A 16 -18.17 -52.58 10.56
CA LEU A 16 -16.86 -52.08 10.21
C LEU A 16 -16.42 -51.02 11.24
N LEU A 17 -15.30 -51.24 11.93
CA LEU A 17 -14.65 -50.23 12.77
C LEU A 17 -14.04 -49.16 11.85
N VAL A 18 -14.67 -47.99 11.78
CA VAL A 18 -14.11 -46.82 11.06
C VAL A 18 -13.04 -46.19 11.94
N MET A 19 -11.77 -46.43 11.62
CA MET A 19 -10.64 -45.67 12.17
C MET A 19 -10.72 -44.23 11.63
N ALA A 20 -11.14 -43.30 12.47
CA ALA A 20 -11.00 -41.87 12.17
C ALA A 20 -9.53 -41.48 12.34
N VAL A 21 -8.83 -41.28 11.22
CA VAL A 21 -7.51 -40.65 11.21
C VAL A 21 -7.72 -39.15 11.45
N PHE A 22 -7.56 -38.71 12.69
CA PHE A 22 -7.41 -37.29 12.99
C PHE A 22 -5.97 -36.89 12.61
N THR A 23 -5.80 -36.27 11.45
CA THR A 23 -4.61 -35.47 11.19
C THR A 23 -4.69 -34.22 12.06
N VAL A 24 -3.91 -34.20 13.14
CA VAL A 24 -3.59 -32.95 13.84
C VAL A 24 -2.70 -32.15 12.89
N VAL A 25 -3.29 -31.19 12.18
CA VAL A 25 -2.52 -30.15 11.50
C VAL A 25 -1.95 -29.28 12.61
N PHE A 26 -0.71 -29.54 13.01
CA PHE A 26 0.07 -28.53 13.69
C PHE A 26 0.20 -27.38 12.70
N ALA A 27 -0.43 -26.25 13.00
CA ALA A 27 -0.02 -25.01 12.38
C ALA A 27 1.47 -24.85 12.73
N SER A 28 2.35 -25.18 11.79
CA SER A 28 3.68 -24.61 11.88
C SER A 28 3.45 -23.11 11.94
N SER A 29 4.17 -22.41 12.80
CA SER A 29 4.28 -20.97 12.65
C SER A 29 4.96 -20.73 11.29
N SER A 30 4.14 -20.69 10.24
CA SER A 30 4.58 -20.35 8.90
C SER A 30 5.11 -18.93 9.00
N LYS A 31 6.44 -18.81 8.91
CA LYS A 31 7.06 -17.51 8.67
C LYS A 31 6.75 -17.15 7.22
N ASP A 32 5.73 -16.32 7.04
CA ASP A 32 5.37 -15.80 5.72
C ASP A 32 6.29 -14.63 5.37
N VAL A 33 7.30 -14.88 4.55
CA VAL A 33 8.24 -13.86 4.09
C VAL A 33 7.63 -13.13 2.90
N VAL A 34 7.18 -11.90 3.13
CA VAL A 34 6.47 -11.09 2.13
C VAL A 34 7.40 -10.47 1.07
N SER A 35 8.67 -10.24 1.40
CA SER A 35 9.71 -9.73 0.50
C SER A 35 10.26 -10.83 -0.40
N THR A 36 9.37 -11.46 -1.16
CA THR A 36 9.67 -12.55 -2.09
C THR A 36 9.13 -12.26 -3.47
N THR A 37 9.74 -12.86 -4.50
CA THR A 37 9.20 -12.88 -5.86
C THR A 37 7.89 -13.66 -5.93
N SER A 38 7.19 -13.60 -7.07
CA SER A 38 6.01 -14.45 -7.33
C SER A 38 6.32 -15.95 -7.33
N SER A 39 7.59 -16.35 -7.49
CA SER A 39 8.03 -17.75 -7.39
C SER A 39 8.53 -18.13 -5.98
N GLY A 40 8.48 -17.20 -5.02
CA GLY A 40 8.91 -17.41 -3.63
C GLY A 40 10.41 -17.23 -3.37
N ALA A 41 11.18 -16.78 -4.35
CA ALA A 41 12.60 -16.45 -4.13
C ALA A 41 12.73 -15.19 -3.27
N LEU A 42 13.72 -15.14 -2.38
CA LEU A 42 13.94 -13.99 -1.50
C LEU A 42 14.41 -12.76 -2.27
N SER A 43 14.08 -11.57 -1.74
CA SER A 43 14.64 -10.30 -2.20
C SER A 43 16.17 -10.29 -2.08
N ASN A 44 16.84 -9.62 -3.02
CA ASN A 44 18.28 -9.40 -3.01
C ASN A 44 18.70 -8.05 -2.40
N GLY A 45 17.76 -7.34 -1.77
CA GLY A 45 17.96 -6.04 -1.14
C GLY A 45 17.12 -5.91 0.13
N ALA A 46 17.41 -4.87 0.92
CA ALA A 46 16.67 -4.58 2.14
C ALA A 46 15.23 -4.16 1.83
N SER A 47 14.31 -4.50 2.73
CA SER A 47 12.91 -4.09 2.67
C SER A 47 12.47 -3.49 4.00
N TYR A 48 11.64 -2.46 3.94
CA TYR A 48 11.25 -1.63 5.09
C TYR A 48 9.89 -0.96 4.82
N ASN A 49 9.38 -0.20 5.80
CA ASN A 49 8.11 0.55 5.71
C ASN A 49 6.92 -0.30 5.19
N VAL A 50 6.49 -1.29 5.98
CA VAL A 50 5.39 -2.20 5.62
C VAL A 50 4.02 -1.65 6.00
N SER A 51 3.00 -1.93 5.19
CA SER A 51 1.58 -1.71 5.50
C SER A 51 0.73 -2.86 4.97
N VAL A 52 -0.39 -3.16 5.64
CA VAL A 52 -1.21 -4.36 5.39
C VAL A 52 -2.68 -3.97 5.22
N SER A 53 -3.39 -4.59 4.26
CA SER A 53 -4.84 -4.41 4.09
C SER A 53 -5.64 -5.00 5.26
N GLY A 54 -6.90 -4.61 5.40
CA GLY A 54 -7.75 -5.01 6.52
C GLY A 54 -8.00 -6.51 6.63
N ASP A 55 -8.01 -7.20 5.49
CA ASP A 55 -8.12 -8.66 5.39
C ASP A 55 -6.76 -9.39 5.43
N ALA A 56 -5.66 -8.64 5.60
CA ALA A 56 -4.29 -9.10 5.53
C ALA A 56 -3.91 -9.84 4.24
N ARG A 57 -4.68 -9.67 3.15
CA ARG A 57 -4.37 -10.26 1.85
C ARG A 57 -3.23 -9.53 1.17
N TYR A 58 -3.24 -8.21 1.19
CA TYR A 58 -2.26 -7.38 0.50
C TYR A 58 -1.27 -6.79 1.50
N VAL A 59 0.01 -6.98 1.23
CA VAL A 59 1.10 -6.38 1.98
C VAL A 59 1.89 -5.48 1.05
N VAL A 60 1.91 -4.18 1.34
CA VAL A 60 2.75 -3.23 0.62
C VAL A 60 3.99 -2.91 1.43
N PHE A 61 5.12 -2.76 0.75
CA PHE A 61 6.40 -2.50 1.39
C PHE A 61 7.33 -1.78 0.43
N GLN A 62 8.27 -1.05 1.01
CA GLN A 62 9.38 -0.46 0.27
C GLN A 62 10.54 -1.45 0.19
N SER A 63 11.27 -1.47 -0.93
CA SER A 63 12.43 -2.35 -1.09
C SER A 63 13.47 -1.78 -2.06
N ASP A 64 14.75 -2.00 -1.73
CA ASP A 64 15.91 -1.69 -2.60
C ASP A 64 16.27 -2.86 -3.53
N ALA A 65 15.46 -3.92 -3.51
CA ALA A 65 15.71 -5.15 -4.24
C ALA A 65 15.36 -5.01 -5.73
N THR A 66 16.23 -5.52 -6.60
CA THR A 66 16.06 -5.50 -8.06
C THR A 66 15.48 -6.81 -8.63
N ASN A 67 15.14 -7.77 -7.77
CA ASN A 67 14.69 -9.09 -8.21
C ASN A 67 13.25 -9.44 -7.84
N LEU A 68 12.51 -8.56 -7.15
CA LEU A 68 11.15 -8.83 -6.67
C LEU A 68 10.14 -9.00 -7.81
N VAL A 69 10.38 -8.31 -8.93
CA VAL A 69 9.63 -8.43 -10.18
C VAL A 69 10.60 -8.50 -11.36
N PRO A 70 10.20 -9.09 -12.50
CA PRO A 70 10.98 -9.01 -13.72
C PRO A 70 11.19 -7.57 -14.18
N PHE A 71 12.33 -7.32 -14.83
CA PHE A 71 12.69 -6.03 -15.43
C PHE A 71 12.76 -4.87 -14.44
N ASP A 72 13.15 -5.12 -13.19
CA ASP A 72 13.56 -4.04 -12.31
C ASP A 72 14.90 -3.45 -12.73
N THR A 73 14.86 -2.27 -13.35
CA THR A 73 16.02 -1.70 -14.04
C THR A 73 16.32 -0.25 -13.66
N ASN A 74 15.49 0.36 -12.83
CA ASN A 74 15.62 1.77 -12.44
C ASN A 74 16.69 1.98 -11.33
N ASN A 75 17.14 0.92 -10.66
CA ASN A 75 18.17 0.94 -9.61
C ASN A 75 17.86 1.92 -8.46
N VAL A 76 16.58 2.06 -8.10
CA VAL A 76 16.12 2.89 -6.98
C VAL A 76 15.20 2.07 -6.06
N SER A 77 14.91 2.60 -4.88
CA SER A 77 13.93 1.98 -3.98
C SER A 77 12.53 2.10 -4.57
N ASP A 78 11.78 1.01 -4.53
CA ASP A 78 10.45 0.89 -5.12
C ASP A 78 9.42 0.44 -4.10
N ILE A 79 8.15 0.71 -4.40
CA ILE A 79 7.02 0.17 -3.63
C ILE A 79 6.55 -1.10 -4.30
N PHE A 80 6.45 -2.17 -3.53
CA PHE A 80 5.94 -3.46 -3.97
C PHE A 80 4.69 -3.84 -3.19
N LEU A 81 3.85 -4.67 -3.81
CA LEU A 81 2.70 -5.31 -3.20
C LEU A 81 2.83 -6.82 -3.35
N LYS A 82 2.66 -7.53 -2.24
CA LYS A 82 2.50 -8.99 -2.17
C LYS A 82 1.02 -9.32 -1.97
N ASP A 83 0.42 -10.02 -2.92
CA ASP A 83 -0.87 -10.70 -2.72
C ASP A 83 -0.60 -12.05 -2.06
N ARG A 84 -0.90 -12.17 -0.78
CA ARG A 84 -0.63 -13.37 0.02
C ARG A 84 -1.52 -14.55 -0.36
N THR A 85 -2.66 -14.30 -1.00
CA THR A 85 -3.56 -15.36 -1.46
C THR A 85 -3.01 -16.03 -2.72
N THR A 86 -2.48 -15.24 -3.66
CA THR A 86 -1.98 -15.78 -4.94
C THR A 86 -0.47 -15.99 -4.95
N GLY A 87 0.25 -15.42 -3.99
CA GLY A 87 1.71 -15.35 -3.97
C GLY A 87 2.30 -14.30 -4.93
N THR A 88 1.48 -13.55 -5.66
CA THR A 88 1.93 -12.59 -6.68
C THR A 88 2.61 -11.38 -6.04
N THR A 89 3.76 -10.98 -6.59
CA THR A 89 4.45 -9.73 -6.26
C THR A 89 4.36 -8.77 -7.44
N SER A 90 4.02 -7.50 -7.19
CA SER A 90 3.87 -6.47 -8.21
C SER A 90 4.49 -5.15 -7.76
N ARG A 91 5.05 -4.37 -8.70
CA ARG A 91 5.52 -3.01 -8.41
C ARG A 91 4.35 -2.02 -8.46
N ILE A 92 4.27 -1.19 -7.44
CA ILE A 92 3.24 -0.18 -7.25
C ILE A 92 3.71 1.22 -7.65
N SER A 93 5.01 1.51 -7.49
CA SER A 93 5.69 2.76 -7.94
C SER A 93 5.78 2.83 -9.46
N THR A 94 4.63 2.82 -10.12
CA THR A 94 4.48 2.93 -11.58
C THR A 94 3.46 3.99 -11.96
N SER A 95 3.64 4.59 -13.14
CA SER A 95 2.66 5.50 -13.73
C SER A 95 1.36 4.78 -14.12
N SER A 96 0.35 5.53 -14.56
CA SER A 96 -0.89 4.96 -15.11
C SER A 96 -0.67 4.10 -16.36
N THR A 97 0.46 4.26 -17.05
CA THR A 97 0.85 3.44 -18.22
C THR A 97 1.85 2.34 -17.85
N GLN A 98 2.01 2.06 -16.56
CA GLN A 98 2.92 1.05 -16.00
C GLN A 98 4.41 1.33 -16.21
N ALA A 99 4.80 2.57 -16.55
CA ALA A 99 6.20 2.95 -16.54
C ALA A 99 6.72 3.00 -15.09
N GLN A 100 7.88 2.41 -14.83
CA GLN A 100 8.53 2.45 -13.51
C GLN A 100 8.88 3.89 -13.12
N SER A 101 8.88 4.19 -11.82
CA SER A 101 9.41 5.46 -11.33
C SER A 101 10.87 5.63 -11.74
N ASN A 102 11.23 6.86 -12.11
CA ASN A 102 12.61 7.23 -12.45
C ASN A 102 13.44 7.68 -11.23
N ALA A 103 12.84 7.69 -10.04
CA ALA A 103 13.50 7.97 -8.78
C ALA A 103 12.84 7.20 -7.62
N THR A 104 13.45 7.29 -6.44
CA THR A 104 13.08 6.56 -5.23
C THR A 104 11.63 6.81 -4.81
N SER A 105 10.92 5.74 -4.46
CA SER A 105 9.62 5.77 -3.80
C SER A 105 9.68 5.12 -2.42
N PHE A 106 8.93 5.66 -1.45
CA PHE A 106 9.04 5.26 -0.04
C PHE A 106 7.77 5.50 0.78
N ARG A 107 7.77 4.95 2.00
CA ARG A 107 6.73 5.12 3.04
C ARG A 107 5.30 4.82 2.52
N PRO A 108 5.05 3.61 2.00
CA PRO A 108 3.73 3.26 1.47
C PRO A 108 2.71 3.07 2.60
N ALA A 109 1.44 3.30 2.27
CA ALA A 109 0.28 2.88 3.06
C ALA A 109 -0.82 2.35 2.13
N ILE A 110 -1.54 1.32 2.57
CA ILE A 110 -2.63 0.71 1.80
C ILE A 110 -3.98 0.91 2.52
N SER A 111 -5.04 1.13 1.74
CA SER A 111 -6.41 1.24 2.25
C SER A 111 -6.87 -0.08 2.87
N TYR A 112 -7.84 0.01 3.79
CA TYR A 112 -8.41 -1.15 4.48
C TYR A 112 -8.97 -2.18 3.48
N ASP A 113 -9.67 -1.71 2.45
CA ASP A 113 -10.22 -2.55 1.39
C ASP A 113 -9.18 -3.05 0.36
N GLY A 114 -7.91 -2.66 0.51
CA GLY A 114 -6.83 -3.09 -0.36
C GLY A 114 -6.88 -2.55 -1.78
N ARG A 115 -7.69 -1.51 -2.07
CA ARG A 115 -7.84 -0.95 -3.43
C ARG A 115 -6.94 0.24 -3.73
N PHE A 116 -6.42 0.91 -2.71
CA PHE A 116 -5.64 2.14 -2.88
C PHE A 116 -4.31 2.05 -2.12
N VAL A 117 -3.23 2.44 -2.78
CA VAL A 117 -1.92 2.59 -2.14
C VAL A 117 -1.46 4.02 -2.28
N VAL A 118 -1.09 4.66 -1.18
CA VAL A 118 -0.43 5.95 -1.19
C VAL A 118 1.04 5.79 -0.85
N PHE A 119 1.91 6.61 -1.44
CA PHE A 119 3.34 6.57 -1.21
C PHE A 119 3.97 7.93 -1.55
N ALA A 120 5.11 8.22 -0.94
CA ALA A 120 5.94 9.37 -1.30
C ALA A 120 6.92 8.97 -2.41
N SER A 121 7.26 9.89 -3.30
CA SER A 121 8.25 9.64 -4.36
C SER A 121 8.93 10.92 -4.80
N ASP A 122 10.23 10.81 -5.10
CA ASP A 122 11.03 11.88 -5.72
C ASP A 122 10.96 11.82 -7.27
N ALA A 123 10.12 10.94 -7.82
CA ALA A 123 10.06 10.64 -9.26
C ALA A 123 9.21 11.65 -10.04
N THR A 124 9.70 12.05 -11.22
CA THR A 124 9.06 13.04 -12.09
C THR A 124 8.23 12.43 -13.23
N ASN A 125 8.04 11.11 -13.24
CA ASN A 125 7.38 10.42 -14.36
C ASN A 125 6.16 9.58 -13.95
N LEU A 126 5.73 9.65 -12.68
CA LEU A 126 4.58 8.90 -12.20
C LEU A 126 3.24 9.49 -12.69
N VAL A 127 3.23 10.80 -12.95
CA VAL A 127 2.13 11.53 -13.59
C VAL A 127 2.67 12.48 -14.67
N LEU A 128 1.79 12.94 -15.56
CA LEU A 128 2.18 13.95 -16.54
C LEU A 128 2.43 15.31 -15.87
N ASN A 129 3.33 16.08 -16.47
CA ASN A 129 3.68 17.44 -16.06
C ASN A 129 4.18 17.56 -14.63
N ASP A 130 4.87 16.56 -14.12
CA ASP A 130 5.58 16.67 -12.85
C ASP A 130 6.77 17.63 -12.99
N THR A 131 6.66 18.84 -12.43
CA THR A 131 7.58 19.95 -12.75
C THR A 131 8.14 20.68 -11.53
N ASN A 132 7.59 20.45 -10.35
CA ASN A 132 8.04 21.08 -9.11
C ASN A 132 9.41 20.57 -8.62
N SER A 133 9.92 19.46 -9.18
CA SER A 133 11.20 18.84 -8.78
C SER A 133 11.25 18.49 -7.28
N GLY A 134 10.08 18.38 -6.66
CA GLY A 134 9.92 18.08 -5.25
C GLY A 134 9.50 16.63 -5.03
N ARG A 135 9.53 16.22 -3.77
CA ARG A 135 8.94 14.96 -3.33
C ARG A 135 7.43 15.12 -3.25
N ASP A 136 6.70 14.22 -3.88
CA ASP A 136 5.25 14.26 -3.95
C ASP A 136 4.61 13.01 -3.34
N ILE A 137 3.34 13.17 -2.95
CA ILE A 137 2.48 12.04 -2.56
C ILE A 137 1.70 11.58 -3.77
N PHE A 138 1.75 10.29 -4.05
CA PHE A 138 1.00 9.65 -5.12
C PHE A 138 -0.01 8.65 -4.54
N LEU A 139 -1.14 8.50 -5.22
CA LEU A 139 -2.15 7.48 -4.97
C LEU A 139 -2.25 6.57 -6.20
N LYS A 140 -2.03 5.27 -5.99
CA LYS A 140 -2.25 4.20 -6.96
C LYS A 140 -3.60 3.55 -6.68
N ASN A 141 -4.50 3.60 -7.66
CA ASN A 141 -5.72 2.81 -7.65
C ASN A 141 -5.41 1.42 -8.24
N LEU A 142 -5.47 0.38 -7.41
CA LEU A 142 -5.15 -0.99 -7.79
C LEU A 142 -6.23 -1.64 -8.65
N THR A 143 -7.44 -1.07 -8.70
CA THR A 143 -8.52 -1.56 -9.56
C THR A 143 -8.35 -1.05 -11.00
N THR A 144 -8.01 0.22 -11.17
CA THR A 144 -7.92 0.85 -12.50
C THR A 144 -6.50 0.96 -13.03
N GLY A 145 -5.50 0.80 -12.17
CA GLY A 145 -4.09 1.05 -12.49
C GLY A 145 -3.70 2.53 -12.50
N ALA A 146 -4.65 3.45 -12.25
CA ALA A 146 -4.40 4.88 -12.30
C ALA A 146 -3.48 5.35 -11.16
N THR A 147 -2.54 6.23 -11.50
CA THR A 147 -1.68 6.95 -10.56
C THR A 147 -2.02 8.43 -10.60
N THR A 148 -2.30 9.02 -9.45
CA THR A 148 -2.60 10.45 -9.31
C THR A 148 -1.72 11.09 -8.26
N ARG A 149 -1.38 12.38 -8.43
CA ARG A 149 -0.70 13.17 -7.40
C ARG A 149 -1.71 13.69 -6.40
N VAL A 150 -1.44 13.49 -5.12
CA VAL A 150 -2.27 13.92 -3.99
C VAL A 150 -1.80 15.25 -3.42
N SER A 151 -0.48 15.49 -3.38
CA SER A 151 0.18 16.73 -2.94
C SER A 151 -0.09 17.90 -3.90
N THR A 152 -1.35 18.35 -3.89
CA THR A 152 -1.85 19.45 -4.71
C THR A 152 -2.78 20.34 -3.90
N ASP A 153 -2.88 21.60 -4.29
CA ASP A 153 -3.93 22.49 -3.78
C ASP A 153 -5.33 22.06 -4.27
N SER A 154 -6.38 22.78 -3.87
CA SER A 154 -7.76 22.46 -4.28
C SER A 154 -8.05 22.63 -5.78
N SER A 155 -7.17 23.32 -6.50
CA SER A 155 -7.25 23.54 -7.95
C SER A 155 -6.39 22.56 -8.76
N GLY A 156 -5.65 21.67 -8.08
CA GLY A 156 -4.79 20.67 -8.70
C GLY A 156 -3.37 21.18 -8.99
N ASN A 157 -2.99 22.37 -8.51
CA ASN A 157 -1.62 22.85 -8.63
C ASN A 157 -0.71 22.09 -7.66
N GLN A 158 0.50 21.78 -8.10
CA GLN A 158 1.47 20.99 -7.34
C GLN A 158 1.91 21.70 -6.07
N ALA A 159 2.24 20.93 -5.04
CA ALA A 159 2.98 21.41 -3.88
C ALA A 159 4.28 22.07 -4.34
N ILE A 160 4.46 23.34 -3.98
CA ILE A 160 5.69 24.11 -4.18
C ILE A 160 6.01 24.88 -2.91
N ALA A 161 7.25 25.32 -2.79
CA ALA A 161 7.62 26.32 -1.80
C ALA A 161 8.35 27.48 -2.48
N THR A 162 7.99 28.68 -2.09
CA THR A 162 8.69 29.90 -2.51
C THR A 162 9.45 30.46 -1.31
N GLY A 163 10.74 30.13 -1.18
CA GLY A 163 11.57 30.62 -0.08
C GLY A 163 12.95 29.96 -0.04
N PRO A 164 13.90 30.47 0.75
CA PRO A 164 15.29 29.99 0.77
C PRO A 164 15.50 28.66 1.51
N ILE A 165 14.46 28.11 2.18
CA ILE A 165 14.60 27.02 3.16
C ILE A 165 13.70 25.80 2.91
N SER A 166 12.76 25.85 1.95
CA SER A 166 11.82 24.75 1.68
C SER A 166 11.80 24.39 0.20
N ASN A 167 11.65 23.10 -0.10
CA ASN A 167 11.57 22.55 -1.46
C ASN A 167 10.14 22.09 -1.82
N GLY A 168 9.14 22.36 -0.98
CA GLY A 168 7.76 21.93 -1.20
C GLY A 168 7.59 20.41 -1.15
N LEU A 169 8.41 19.74 -0.33
CA LEU A 169 8.40 18.30 -0.14
C LEU A 169 7.13 17.88 0.61
N SER A 170 6.59 16.73 0.22
CA SER A 170 5.49 16.07 0.91
C SER A 170 5.87 14.67 1.35
N ASP A 171 5.43 14.22 2.52
CA ASP A 171 5.88 12.96 3.11
C ASP A 171 4.84 12.30 4.03
N GLN A 172 5.14 11.06 4.44
CA GLN A 172 4.40 10.24 5.41
C GLN A 172 2.90 10.09 5.12
N PRO A 173 2.52 9.67 3.91
CA PRO A 173 1.11 9.60 3.57
C PRO A 173 0.41 8.47 4.33
N LYS A 174 -0.85 8.72 4.69
CA LYS A 174 -1.81 7.74 5.19
C LYS A 174 -3.11 7.88 4.41
N VAL A 175 -3.79 6.77 4.15
CA VAL A 175 -5.02 6.73 3.35
C VAL A 175 -6.17 6.16 4.16
N SER A 176 -7.38 6.72 4.00
CA SER A 176 -8.59 6.19 4.62
C SER A 176 -8.95 4.80 4.09
N GLY A 177 -9.77 4.07 4.84
CA GLY A 177 -10.15 2.69 4.52
C GLY A 177 -10.78 2.50 3.14
N ASP A 178 -11.42 3.56 2.62
CA ASP A 178 -12.12 3.62 1.33
C ASP A 178 -11.35 4.39 0.24
N GLY A 179 -10.15 4.92 0.55
CA GLY A 179 -9.33 5.70 -0.39
C GLY A 179 -9.74 7.16 -0.59
N ASN A 180 -10.80 7.62 0.07
CA ASN A 180 -11.41 8.93 -0.16
C ASN A 180 -10.65 10.09 0.49
N TYR A 181 -9.81 9.79 1.46
CA TYR A 181 -9.03 10.78 2.19
C TYR A 181 -7.58 10.37 2.32
N VAL A 182 -6.68 11.34 2.20
CA VAL A 182 -5.25 11.16 2.44
C VAL A 182 -4.77 12.22 3.41
N VAL A 183 -4.00 11.81 4.41
CA VAL A 183 -3.26 12.70 5.30
C VAL A 183 -1.78 12.61 4.97
N PHE A 184 -1.07 13.73 4.93
CA PHE A 184 0.37 13.79 4.67
C PHE A 184 0.99 15.04 5.29
N GLY A 185 2.29 15.01 5.59
CA GLY A 185 3.06 16.17 5.97
C GLY A 185 3.60 16.90 4.73
N SER A 186 3.69 18.23 4.75
CA SER A 186 4.37 18.98 3.70
C SER A 186 4.91 20.32 4.20
N ASP A 187 6.06 20.74 3.68
CA ASP A 187 6.64 22.08 3.89
C ASP A 187 6.27 23.09 2.76
N ALA A 188 5.33 22.71 1.89
CA ALA A 188 4.83 23.53 0.80
C ALA A 188 3.92 24.65 1.31
N ASN A 189 4.16 25.87 0.84
CA ASN A 189 3.44 27.07 1.30
C ASN A 189 2.25 27.45 0.41
N ASN A 190 1.89 26.61 -0.57
CA ASN A 190 0.82 26.87 -1.52
C ASN A 190 -0.32 25.85 -1.49
N LEU A 191 -0.28 24.85 -0.60
CA LEU A 191 -1.31 23.81 -0.53
C LEU A 191 -2.65 24.33 0.00
N VAL A 192 -2.61 25.34 0.88
CA VAL A 192 -3.77 26.09 1.37
C VAL A 192 -3.46 27.58 1.40
N ALA A 193 -4.51 28.42 1.35
CA ALA A 193 -4.32 29.86 1.51
C ALA A 193 -3.75 30.21 2.88
N ASN A 194 -2.88 31.23 2.93
CA ASN A 194 -2.25 31.75 4.15
C ASN A 194 -1.36 30.74 4.90
N ASP A 195 -0.79 29.78 4.18
CA ASP A 195 0.36 29.04 4.68
C ASP A 195 1.63 29.89 4.55
N THR A 196 2.19 30.34 5.67
CA THR A 196 3.26 31.36 5.66
C THR A 196 4.48 31.00 6.48
N ASN A 197 4.45 29.92 7.27
CA ASN A 197 5.56 29.59 8.17
C ASN A 197 6.70 28.83 7.47
N SER A 198 6.47 28.28 6.26
CA SER A 198 7.42 27.42 5.52
C SER A 198 7.95 26.23 6.36
N LEU A 199 7.17 25.77 7.34
CA LEU A 199 7.45 24.61 8.17
C LEU A 199 6.60 23.43 7.70
N GLU A 200 6.97 22.22 8.13
CA GLU A 200 6.16 21.03 7.87
C GLU A 200 4.82 21.13 8.61
N ASP A 201 3.74 21.14 7.82
CA ASP A 201 2.35 21.14 8.24
C ASP A 201 1.67 19.82 7.81
N ILE A 202 0.64 19.41 8.57
CA ILE A 202 -0.14 18.22 8.24
C ILE A 202 -1.37 18.64 7.44
N PHE A 203 -1.56 18.01 6.28
CA PHE A 203 -2.67 18.26 5.37
C PHE A 203 -3.60 17.06 5.29
N PHE A 204 -4.89 17.35 5.17
CA PHE A 204 -5.96 16.39 4.91
C PHE A 204 -6.57 16.70 3.55
N LYS A 205 -6.49 15.75 2.62
CA LYS A 205 -6.94 15.86 1.22
C LYS A 205 -8.10 14.92 0.97
N ASN A 206 -9.21 15.45 0.44
CA ASN A 206 -10.27 14.65 -0.17
C ASN A 206 -9.87 14.32 -1.61
N THR A 207 -9.71 13.03 -1.91
CA THR A 207 -9.21 12.56 -3.21
C THR A 207 -10.28 12.57 -4.31
N GLN A 208 -11.56 12.68 -3.94
CA GLN A 208 -12.67 12.76 -4.89
C GLN A 208 -12.95 14.18 -5.34
N THR A 209 -12.87 15.14 -4.42
CA THR A 209 -13.21 16.55 -4.70
C THR A 209 -12.00 17.45 -4.89
N GLY A 210 -10.81 16.98 -4.49
CA GLY A 210 -9.59 17.80 -4.44
C GLY A 210 -9.52 18.75 -3.24
N ALA A 211 -10.57 18.84 -2.42
CA ALA A 211 -10.57 19.72 -1.24
C ALA A 211 -9.41 19.37 -0.29
N ILE A 212 -8.71 20.39 0.21
CA ILE A 212 -7.55 20.23 1.09
C ILE A 212 -7.64 21.21 2.26
N THR A 213 -7.28 20.73 3.45
CA THR A 213 -7.24 21.53 4.68
C THR A 213 -5.98 21.22 5.46
N ARG A 214 -5.33 22.24 6.02
CA ARG A 214 -4.30 22.06 7.04
C ARG A 214 -4.95 21.69 8.37
N VAL A 215 -4.45 20.64 9.01
CA VAL A 215 -4.95 20.14 10.30
C VAL A 215 -3.98 20.39 11.47
N SER A 216 -2.70 20.71 11.20
CA SER A 216 -1.73 21.24 12.16
C SER A 216 -2.03 22.70 12.53
N THR A 217 -3.17 22.93 13.18
CA THR A 217 -3.59 24.26 13.63
C THR A 217 -3.70 24.30 15.15
N SER A 218 -3.47 25.48 15.72
CA SER A 218 -3.75 25.77 17.13
C SER A 218 -5.24 25.57 17.43
N SER A 219 -5.61 25.51 18.71
CA SER A 219 -7.01 25.38 19.14
C SER A 219 -7.94 26.50 18.66
N THR A 220 -7.39 27.60 18.13
CA THR A 220 -8.13 28.71 17.53
C THR A 220 -8.12 28.70 15.99
N GLY A 221 -7.61 27.64 15.36
CA GLY A 221 -7.52 27.50 13.90
C GLY A 221 -6.34 28.25 13.26
N SER A 222 -5.51 28.95 14.04
CA SER A 222 -4.31 29.62 13.53
C SER A 222 -3.19 28.62 13.24
N GLN A 223 -2.34 28.89 12.25
CA GLN A 223 -1.14 28.11 11.95
C GLN A 223 -0.29 27.92 13.22
N THR A 224 0.12 26.69 13.52
CA THR A 224 1.09 26.46 14.59
C THR A 224 2.49 26.84 14.12
N THR A 225 3.31 27.41 14.99
CA THR A 225 4.71 27.74 14.70
C THR A 225 5.68 26.62 15.08
N GLY A 226 5.18 25.51 15.62
CA GLY A 226 5.96 24.30 15.88
C GLY A 226 5.88 23.35 14.69
N GLU A 227 6.93 22.57 14.46
CA GLU A 227 6.89 21.44 13.53
C GLU A 227 5.73 20.52 13.93
N GLY A 228 4.88 20.13 12.98
CA GLY A 228 3.76 19.20 13.20
C GLY A 228 4.20 17.76 13.50
N GLY A 229 5.25 17.59 14.31
CA GLY A 229 6.03 16.38 14.52
C GLY A 229 5.25 15.16 14.98
N TYR A 230 5.85 14.03 14.62
CA TYR A 230 5.31 12.69 14.36
C TYR A 230 4.52 11.98 15.47
N ILE A 231 3.50 11.20 15.06
CA ILE A 231 2.99 10.01 15.77
C ILE A 231 3.10 8.77 14.87
#